data_AF-A0A1L3GDN7-F1
#
_entry.id   AF-A0A1L3GDN7-F1
#
_cell.length_a   1.000
_cell.length_b   1.000
_cell.length_c   1.000
_cell.angle_alpha   90.00
_cell.angle_beta   90.00
_cell.angle_gamma   90.00
#
_symmetry.space_group_name_H-M   'P 1'
#
loop_
_entity.id
_entity.type
_entity.pdbx_description
1 polymer ?
#
loop_
_entity_poly.entity_id
_entity_poly.type
_entity_poly.pdbx_seq_one_letter_code
_entity_poly.pdbx_strand_id
1 'polypeptide(L)'
;MTQEHTENIRKKLLALREERLDACRRQHADAAALLDNGVADTADQGLTDSLQDYLHLLGDAAREEVLAIDDALQRLRDGSYGSCESCGKAIEHARLDVLPFTRLCLQCQRQAECQKTARAETTRGKF
;
A
#
# COMPACT_ATOMS: atom_id res chain seq x y z
N MET A 1 6.43 -25.49 -4.42
CA MET A 1 5.07 -24.92 -4.58
C MET A 1 4.38 -25.66 -5.72
N THR A 2 3.15 -26.14 -5.54
CA THR A 2 2.38 -26.79 -6.62
C THR A 2 1.77 -25.73 -7.56
N GLN A 3 1.44 -26.12 -8.79
CA GLN A 3 0.75 -25.23 -9.75
C GLN A 3 -0.58 -24.71 -9.19
N GLU A 4 -1.33 -25.57 -8.49
CA GLU A 4 -2.61 -25.22 -7.87
C GLU A 4 -2.47 -24.13 -6.78
N HIS A 5 -1.43 -24.23 -5.94
CA HIS A 5 -1.20 -23.25 -4.88
C HIS A 5 -0.85 -21.87 -5.45
N THR A 6 -0.04 -21.84 -6.52
CA THR A 6 0.34 -20.61 -7.22
C THR A 6 -0.88 -19.91 -7.84
N GLU A 7 -1.79 -20.67 -8.44
CA GLU A 7 -3.05 -20.14 -8.99
C GLU A 7 -3.99 -19.62 -7.91
N ASN A 8 -4.05 -20.27 -6.75
CA ASN A 8 -4.86 -19.79 -5.63
C ASN A 8 -4.34 -18.44 -5.11
N ILE A 9 -3.02 -18.31 -4.90
CA ILE A 9 -2.40 -17.04 -4.51
C ILE A 9 -2.65 -15.96 -5.57
N ARG A 10 -2.50 -16.30 -6.86
CA ARG A 10 -2.77 -15.38 -7.97
C ARG A 10 -4.21 -14.85 -7.92
N LYS A 11 -5.20 -15.74 -7.76
CA LYS A 11 -6.62 -15.34 -7.63
C LYS A 11 -6.83 -14.42 -6.44
N LYS A 12 -6.22 -14.75 -5.29
CA LYS A 12 -6.30 -13.93 -4.07
C LYS A 12 -5.73 -12.53 -4.28
N LEU A 13 -4.57 -12.43 -4.93
CA LEU A 13 -3.93 -11.14 -5.26
C LEU A 13 -4.77 -10.30 -6.22
N LEU A 14 -5.37 -10.92 -7.25
CA LEU A 14 -6.25 -10.22 -8.19
C LEU A 14 -7.51 -9.66 -7.50
N ALA A 15 -8.15 -10.47 -6.64
CA ALA A 15 -9.30 -10.03 -5.86
C ALA A 15 -8.94 -8.85 -4.94
N LEU A 16 -7.79 -8.93 -4.27
CA LEU A 16 -7.30 -7.84 -3.42
C LEU A 16 -7.03 -6.56 -4.23
N ARG A 17 -6.44 -6.69 -5.43
CA ARG A 17 -6.19 -5.55 -6.32
C ARG A 17 -7.48 -4.82 -6.69
N GLU A 18 -8.52 -5.57 -7.05
CA GLU A 18 -9.83 -5.03 -7.41
C GLU A 18 -10.48 -4.33 -6.21
N GLU A 19 -10.48 -4.98 -5.04
CA GLU A 19 -10.99 -4.39 -3.80
C GLU A 19 -10.31 -3.06 -3.46
N ARG A 20 -8.99 -2.97 -3.63
CA ARG A 20 -8.21 -1.75 -3.36
C ARG A 20 -8.54 -0.63 -4.34
N LEU A 21 -8.68 -0.94 -5.62
CA LEU A 21 -9.06 0.04 -6.64
C LEU A 21 -10.48 0.55 -6.41
N ASP A 22 -11.40 -0.32 -6.04
CA ASP A 22 -12.78 0.06 -5.72
C ASP A 22 -12.88 0.90 -4.46
N ALA A 23 -12.11 0.57 -3.42
CA ALA A 23 -12.02 1.39 -2.21
C ALA A 23 -11.50 2.80 -2.52
N CYS A 24 -10.44 2.90 -3.32
CA CYS A 24 -9.88 4.19 -3.76
C CYS A 24 -10.91 4.99 -4.58
N ARG A 25 -11.61 4.35 -5.52
CA ARG A 25 -12.68 5.00 -6.30
C ARG A 25 -13.79 5.56 -5.43
N ARG A 26 -14.27 4.79 -4.44
CA ARG A 26 -15.30 5.24 -3.49
C ARG A 26 -14.83 6.44 -2.69
N GLN A 27 -13.63 6.38 -2.13
CA GLN A 27 -13.05 7.50 -1.36
C GLN A 27 -12.95 8.79 -2.18
N HIS A 28 -12.52 8.70 -3.44
CA HIS A 28 -12.48 9.85 -4.34
C HIS A 28 -13.88 10.40 -4.67
N ALA A 29 -14.88 9.53 -4.85
CA ALA A 29 -16.25 9.96 -5.11
C ALA A 29 -16.88 10.66 -3.89
N ASP A 30 -16.71 10.08 -2.70
CA ASP A 30 -17.21 10.65 -1.43
C ASP A 30 -16.60 12.04 -1.18
N ALA A 31 -15.30 12.17 -1.44
CA ALA A 31 -14.59 13.44 -1.37
C ALA A 31 -15.07 14.48 -2.36
N ALA A 32 -15.24 14.09 -3.63
CA ALA A 32 -15.73 15.00 -4.66
C ALA A 32 -17.12 15.54 -4.29
N ALA A 33 -17.99 14.69 -3.73
CA ALA A 33 -19.31 15.10 -3.25
C ALA A 33 -19.25 16.10 -2.08
N LEU A 34 -18.27 15.95 -1.17
CA LEU A 34 -18.06 16.92 -0.09
C LEU A 34 -17.59 18.29 -0.61
N LEU A 35 -16.76 18.30 -1.65
CA LEU A 35 -16.23 19.52 -2.27
C LEU A 35 -17.26 20.26 -3.14
N ASP A 36 -18.18 19.52 -3.78
CA ASP A 36 -19.19 20.07 -4.69
C ASP A 36 -20.32 20.84 -3.97
N ASN A 37 -20.48 20.67 -2.65
CA ASN A 37 -21.65 21.16 -1.92
C ASN A 37 -21.67 22.69 -1.60
N GLY A 38 -20.85 23.48 -2.29
CA GLY A 38 -21.15 24.87 -2.63
C GLY A 38 -20.76 25.97 -1.63
N VAL A 39 -19.92 26.89 -2.12
CA VAL A 39 -19.48 28.19 -1.55
C VAL A 39 -18.53 28.09 -0.34
N ALA A 40 -17.30 27.65 -0.60
CA ALA A 40 -16.21 27.81 0.35
C ALA A 40 -15.87 29.31 0.50
N ASP A 41 -16.22 29.89 1.64
CA ASP A 41 -15.63 31.16 2.05
C ASP A 41 -14.14 30.98 2.43
N THR A 42 -13.42 32.05 2.73
CA THR A 42 -11.97 31.96 3.02
C THR A 42 -11.63 31.08 4.22
N ALA A 43 -12.58 30.82 5.13
CA ALA A 43 -12.39 29.91 6.26
C ALA A 43 -12.55 28.44 5.81
N ASP A 44 -13.49 28.18 4.91
CA ASP A 44 -13.73 26.87 4.32
C ASP A 44 -12.67 26.46 3.28
N GLN A 45 -11.94 27.42 2.71
CA GLN A 45 -10.80 27.15 1.80
C GLN A 45 -9.69 26.36 2.50
N GLY A 46 -9.31 26.74 3.72
CA GLY A 46 -8.27 26.02 4.47
C GLY A 46 -8.68 24.58 4.84
N LEU A 47 -9.96 24.38 5.13
CA LEU A 47 -10.54 23.04 5.35
C LEU A 47 -10.56 22.23 4.05
N THR A 48 -10.94 22.85 2.94
CA THR A 48 -10.96 22.25 1.60
C THR A 48 -9.57 21.79 1.17
N ASP A 49 -8.55 22.64 1.30
CA ASP A 49 -7.16 22.31 0.97
C ASP A 49 -6.65 21.14 1.82
N SER A 50 -6.93 21.17 3.13
CA SER A 50 -6.56 20.08 4.05
C SER A 50 -7.22 18.75 3.68
N LEU A 51 -8.48 18.78 3.23
CA LEU A 51 -9.19 17.60 2.75
C LEU A 51 -8.58 17.08 1.44
N GLN A 52 -8.24 17.96 0.50
CA GLN A 52 -7.57 17.58 -0.75
C GLN A 52 -6.21 16.92 -0.50
N ASP A 53 -5.39 17.49 0.39
CA ASP A 53 -4.10 16.92 0.77
C ASP A 53 -4.26 15.51 1.36
N TYR A 54 -5.22 15.35 2.28
CA TYR A 54 -5.53 14.06 2.88
C TYR A 54 -5.94 13.00 1.84
N LEU A 55 -6.74 13.39 0.85
CA LEU A 55 -7.15 12.50 -0.24
C LEU A 55 -5.99 12.11 -1.15
N HIS A 56 -5.06 13.03 -1.40
CA HIS A 56 -3.84 12.75 -2.15
C HIS A 56 -3.00 11.68 -1.44
N LEU A 57 -2.78 11.85 -0.12
CA LEU A 57 -2.08 10.89 0.73
C LEU A 57 -2.72 9.49 0.69
N LEU A 58 -4.04 9.42 0.77
CA LEU A 58 -4.77 8.15 0.65
C LEU A 58 -4.61 7.52 -0.74
N GLY A 59 -4.71 8.33 -1.79
CA GLY A 59 -4.53 7.88 -3.17
C GLY A 59 -3.13 7.33 -3.44
N ASP A 60 -2.11 7.99 -2.92
CA ASP A 60 -0.72 7.54 -3.02
C ASP A 60 -0.49 6.22 -2.27
N ALA A 61 -1.02 6.08 -1.05
CA ALA A 61 -0.93 4.85 -0.28
C ALA A 61 -1.63 3.67 -1.01
N ALA A 62 -2.82 3.90 -1.56
CA ALA A 62 -3.53 2.90 -2.36
C ALA A 62 -2.75 2.52 -3.63
N ARG A 63 -2.12 3.49 -4.29
CA ARG A 63 -1.26 3.25 -5.45
C ARG A 63 -0.05 2.39 -5.09
N GLU A 64 0.64 2.69 -3.99
CA GLU A 64 1.76 1.89 -3.51
C GLU A 64 1.36 0.44 -3.21
N GLU A 65 0.17 0.25 -2.62
CA GLU A 65 -0.36 -1.09 -2.32
C GLU A 65 -0.68 -1.87 -3.60
N VAL A 66 -1.34 -1.23 -4.60
CA VAL A 66 -1.60 -1.85 -5.90
C VAL A 66 -0.30 -2.22 -6.63
N LEU A 67 0.71 -1.35 -6.59
CA LEU A 67 2.03 -1.64 -7.16
C LEU A 67 2.70 -2.84 -6.47
N ALA A 68 2.57 -2.96 -5.15
CA ALA A 68 3.08 -4.13 -4.42
C ALA A 68 2.35 -5.43 -4.82
N ILE A 69 1.05 -5.36 -5.08
CA ILE A 69 0.27 -6.50 -5.58
C ILE A 69 0.70 -6.89 -7.00
N ASP A 70 0.88 -5.90 -7.88
CA ASP A 70 1.31 -6.13 -9.26
C ASP A 70 2.74 -6.75 -9.31
N ASP A 71 3.63 -6.31 -8.43
CA ASP A 71 4.96 -6.91 -8.23
C ASP A 71 4.86 -8.36 -7.74
N ALA A 72 4.03 -8.64 -6.72
CA ALA A 72 3.81 -9.99 -6.23
C ALA A 72 3.27 -10.93 -7.32
N LEU A 73 2.36 -10.45 -8.17
CA LEU A 73 1.86 -11.16 -9.34
C LEU A 73 2.97 -11.44 -10.37
N GLN A 74 3.91 -10.52 -10.56
CA GLN A 74 5.08 -10.73 -11.42
C GLN A 74 6.00 -11.80 -10.84
N ARG A 75 6.28 -11.75 -9.54
CA ARG A 75 7.14 -12.72 -8.87
C ARG A 75 6.57 -14.13 -8.85
N LEU A 76 5.24 -14.26 -8.85
CA LEU A 76 4.58 -15.55 -9.06
C LEU A 76 4.84 -16.10 -10.47
N ARG A 77 4.84 -15.25 -11.50
CA ARG A 77 5.16 -15.66 -12.89
C ARG A 77 6.62 -16.06 -13.03
N ASP A 78 7.52 -15.32 -12.39
CA ASP A 78 8.96 -15.54 -12.48
C ASP A 78 9.46 -16.66 -11.54
N GLY A 79 8.58 -17.21 -10.70
CA GLY A 79 8.90 -18.25 -9.72
C GLY A 79 9.71 -17.78 -8.51
N SER A 80 9.90 -16.46 -8.34
CA SER A 80 10.66 -15.85 -7.24
C SER A 80 9.79 -15.46 -6.02
N TYR A 81 8.49 -15.75 -6.09
CA TYR A 81 7.53 -15.47 -5.02
C TYR A 81 7.93 -16.14 -3.70
N GLY A 82 7.79 -15.41 -2.60
CA GLY A 82 8.13 -15.89 -1.26
C GLY A 82 9.62 -15.76 -0.90
N SER A 83 10.43 -15.03 -1.67
CA SER A 83 11.80 -14.67 -1.30
C SER A 83 11.88 -13.22 -0.83
N CYS A 84 12.66 -12.91 0.19
CA CYS A 84 12.85 -11.53 0.67
C CYS A 84 13.77 -10.76 -0.27
N GLU A 85 13.37 -9.56 -0.71
CA GLU A 85 14.20 -8.71 -1.58
C GLU A 85 15.45 -8.16 -0.90
N SER A 86 15.41 -7.96 0.42
CA SER A 86 16.53 -7.36 1.15
C SER A 86 17.60 -8.38 1.53
N CYS A 87 17.23 -9.62 1.89
CA CYS A 87 18.17 -10.61 2.38
C CYS A 87 18.18 -11.94 1.60
N GLY A 88 17.32 -12.09 0.59
CA GLY A 88 17.21 -13.30 -0.22
C GLY A 88 16.61 -14.53 0.49
N LYS A 89 16.33 -14.45 1.79
CA LYS A 89 15.77 -15.56 2.57
C LYS A 89 14.29 -15.78 2.26
N ALA A 90 13.81 -17.02 2.43
CA ALA A 90 12.40 -17.34 2.31
C ALA A 90 11.54 -16.52 3.31
N ILE A 91 10.40 -16.05 2.85
CA ILE A 91 9.38 -15.38 3.64
C ILE A 91 8.49 -16.47 4.26
N GLU A 92 8.18 -16.34 5.54
CA GLU A 92 7.32 -17.28 6.26
C GLU A 92 5.95 -17.39 5.58
N HIS A 93 5.47 -18.62 5.40
CA HIS A 93 4.16 -18.89 4.77
C HIS A 93 3.01 -18.20 5.51
N ALA A 94 3.01 -18.25 6.85
CA ALA A 94 2.01 -17.57 7.68
C ALA A 94 1.92 -16.06 7.39
N ARG A 95 3.04 -15.44 7.00
CA ARG A 95 3.09 -14.02 6.63
C ARG A 95 2.54 -13.79 5.23
N LEU A 96 2.81 -14.68 4.27
CA LEU A 96 2.24 -14.63 2.92
C LEU A 96 0.72 -14.93 2.92
N ASP A 97 0.24 -15.70 3.90
CA ASP A 97 -1.19 -15.97 4.07
C ASP A 97 -1.95 -14.72 4.49
N VAL A 98 -1.37 -13.90 5.37
CA VAL A 98 -1.95 -12.64 5.84
C VAL A 98 -1.70 -11.49 4.86
N LEU A 99 -0.45 -11.34 4.40
CA LEU A 99 0.01 -10.28 3.49
C LEU A 99 0.68 -10.90 2.24
N PRO A 100 -0.11 -11.32 1.24
CA PRO A 100 0.41 -12.02 0.06
C PRO A 100 1.27 -11.15 -0.85
N PHE A 101 1.21 -9.83 -0.71
CA PHE A 101 2.02 -8.87 -1.49
C PHE A 101 3.30 -8.42 -0.77
N THR A 102 3.66 -9.04 0.35
CA THR A 102 4.84 -8.64 1.13
C THR A 102 6.14 -8.99 0.41
N ARG A 103 7.04 -7.99 0.29
CA ARG A 103 8.34 -8.14 -0.36
C ARG A 103 9.52 -8.42 0.59
N LEU A 104 9.31 -8.23 1.89
CA LEU A 104 10.32 -8.37 2.93
C LEU A 104 9.93 -9.46 3.93
N CYS A 105 10.92 -10.13 4.50
CA CYS A 105 10.71 -10.95 5.70
C CYS A 105 10.51 -10.06 6.94
N LEU A 106 10.02 -10.66 8.03
CA LEU A 106 9.73 -9.95 9.28
C LEU A 106 10.94 -9.18 9.83
N GLN A 107 12.13 -9.79 9.76
CA GLN A 107 13.36 -9.17 10.23
C GLN A 107 13.73 -7.93 9.40
N CYS A 108 13.68 -8.04 8.07
CA CYS A 108 13.98 -6.92 7.17
C CYS A 108 12.92 -5.82 7.26
N GLN A 109 11.64 -6.17 7.47
CA GLN A 109 10.59 -5.18 7.68
C GLN A 109 10.83 -4.40 8.97
N ARG A 110 11.12 -5.07 10.10
CA ARG A 110 11.42 -4.40 11.37
C ARG A 110 12.60 -3.44 11.25
N GLN A 111 13.65 -3.82 10.53
CA GLN A 111 14.80 -2.95 10.27
C GLN A 111 14.41 -1.72 9.43
N ALA A 112 13.61 -1.91 8.38
CA ALA A 112 13.13 -0.81 7.54
C ALA A 112 12.26 0.18 8.33
N GLU A 113 11.41 -0.32 9.24
CA GLU A 113 10.58 0.50 10.13
C GLU A 113 11.43 1.30 11.11
N CYS A 114 12.40 0.68 11.79
CA CYS A 114 13.35 1.40 12.66
C CYS A 114 14.16 2.46 11.90
N GLN A 115 14.52 2.21 10.64
CA GLN A 115 15.20 3.22 9.82
C GLN A 115 14.30 4.40 9.48
N LYS A 116 13.02 4.16 9.19
CA LYS A 116 12.04 5.23 8.92
C LYS A 116 11.83 6.11 10.14
N THR A 117 11.69 5.53 11.33
CA THR A 117 11.49 6.28 12.57
C THR A 117 12.71 7.13 12.92
N ALA A 118 13.92 6.55 12.86
CA ALA A 118 15.15 7.28 13.13
C ALA A 118 15.39 8.44 12.14
N ARG A 119 15.01 8.26 10.87
CA ARG A 119 15.06 9.33 9.86
C ARG A 119 14.06 10.44 10.17
N ALA A 120 12.83 10.12 10.54
CA ALA A 120 11.80 11.10 10.88
C ALA A 120 12.17 11.94 12.11
N GLU A 121 12.79 11.32 13.13
CA GLU A 121 13.31 12.01 14.32
C GLU A 121 14.44 12.99 13.98
N THR A 122 15.33 12.58 13.07
CA THR A 122 16.45 13.43 12.62
C THR A 122 15.99 14.66 11.83
N THR A 123 14.93 14.55 11.02
CA THR A 123 14.39 15.67 10.23
C THR A 123 13.66 16.68 11.11
N ARG A 124 13.09 16.25 12.23
CA ARG A 124 12.28 17.07 13.14
C ARG A 124 13.10 17.91 14.13
N GLY A 125 14.39 17.58 14.31
CA GLY A 125 15.34 18.34 15.13
C GLY A 125 16.20 19.37 14.37
N LYS A 126 15.95 19.59 13.07
CA LYS A 126 16.64 20.59 12.25
C LYS A 126 15.74 21.81 12.03
N PHE A 127 15.40 22.53 13.09
CA PHE A 127 14.78 23.87 13.04
C PHE A 127 15.27 24.70 14.22
#